data_AF-A0A9D2IA88-F1
#
_entry.id   AF-A0A9D2IA88-F1
#
_cell.length_a   1.000
_cell.length_b   1.000
_cell.length_c   1.000
_cell.angle_alpha   90.00
_cell.angle_beta   90.00
_cell.angle_gamma   90.00
#
_symmetry.space_group_name_H-M   'P 1'
#
loop_
_entity.id
_entity.type
_entity.pdbx_description
1 polymer ?
#
loop_
_entity_poly.entity_id
_entity_poly.type
_entity_poly.pdbx_seq_one_letter_code
_entity_poly.pdbx_strand_id
1 'polypeptide(L)'
;DIYDLVGSFREILFSKKGEDLDAWLEEADRLGLDEIKSFANGLCRDLEAVKNAASHDYNNGLAEGSVNKLKLVKRKMYGRCSFETLRKKMLL
;
A
#
# COMPACT_ATOMS: atom_id res chain seq x y z
N ASP A 1 -6.76 -20.75 -8.11
CA ASP A 1 -6.09 -20.08 -9.26
C ASP A 1 -5.46 -18.77 -8.77
N ILE A 2 -4.50 -18.16 -9.49
CA ILE A 2 -3.93 -16.84 -9.15
C ILE A 2 -5.05 -15.79 -9.07
N TYR A 3 -6.02 -15.87 -9.96
CA TYR A 3 -7.16 -14.96 -9.98
C TYR A 3 -7.94 -14.99 -8.65
N ASP A 4 -8.21 -16.18 -8.13
CA ASP A 4 -8.89 -16.37 -6.83
C ASP A 4 -8.03 -15.88 -5.66
N LEU A 5 -6.71 -16.07 -5.74
CA LEU A 5 -5.78 -15.58 -4.72
C LEU A 5 -5.81 -14.05 -4.64
N VAL A 6 -5.78 -13.36 -5.78
CA VAL A 6 -5.85 -11.88 -5.82
C VAL A 6 -7.23 -11.39 -5.36
N GLY A 7 -8.30 -12.08 -5.76
CA GLY A 7 -9.66 -11.78 -5.32
C GLY A 7 -9.83 -11.88 -3.81
N SER A 8 -9.38 -13.00 -3.22
CA SER A 8 -9.44 -13.22 -1.77
C SER A 8 -8.58 -12.24 -0.98
N PHE A 9 -7.40 -11.87 -1.48
CA PHE A 9 -6.57 -10.83 -0.86
C PHE A 9 -7.31 -9.49 -0.79
N ARG A 10 -7.94 -9.09 -1.90
CA ARG A 10 -8.74 -7.87 -1.97
C ARG A 10 -9.89 -7.92 -0.95
N GLU A 11 -10.59 -9.04 -0.85
CA GLU A 11 -11.66 -9.20 0.13
C GLU A 11 -11.14 -9.06 1.56
N ILE A 12 -10.00 -9.65 1.92
CA ILE A 12 -9.38 -9.52 3.25
C ILE A 12 -9.13 -8.05 3.59
N LEU A 13 -8.54 -7.29 2.65
CA LEU A 13 -8.25 -5.87 2.85
C LEU A 13 -9.49 -4.99 3.05
N PHE A 14 -10.65 -5.39 2.53
CA PHE A 14 -11.89 -4.59 2.61
C PHE A 14 -12.95 -5.15 3.56
N SER A 15 -12.77 -6.37 4.07
CA SER A 15 -13.78 -7.06 4.89
C SER A 15 -13.61 -6.85 6.41
N LYS A 16 -12.64 -6.04 6.84
CA LYS A 16 -12.29 -5.83 8.26
C LYS A 16 -11.87 -7.10 9.01
N LYS A 17 -11.46 -8.13 8.28
CA LYS A 17 -11.01 -9.41 8.82
C LYS A 17 -9.51 -9.60 8.59
N GLY A 18 -8.69 -8.75 9.22
CA GLY A 18 -7.23 -8.86 9.10
C GLY A 18 -6.66 -10.21 9.58
N GLU A 19 -7.43 -10.98 10.34
CA GLU A 19 -7.10 -12.31 10.84
C GLU A 19 -7.01 -13.36 9.72
N ASP A 20 -7.78 -13.17 8.64
CA ASP A 20 -7.81 -14.07 7.48
C ASP A 20 -6.51 -13.96 6.64
N LEU A 21 -5.66 -12.96 6.91
CA LEU A 21 -4.41 -12.73 6.19
C LEU A 21 -3.38 -13.85 6.42
N ASP A 22 -3.33 -14.47 7.60
CA ASP A 22 -2.38 -15.54 7.87
C ASP A 22 -2.67 -16.77 7.00
N ALA A 23 -3.95 -17.16 6.92
CA ALA A 23 -4.39 -18.25 6.07
C ALA A 23 -4.14 -17.96 4.57
N TRP A 24 -4.29 -16.70 4.16
CA TRP A 24 -3.98 -16.28 2.81
C TRP A 24 -2.49 -16.37 2.49
N LEU A 25 -1.61 -16.01 3.42
CA LEU A 25 -0.16 -16.12 3.25
C LEU A 25 0.28 -17.58 3.05
N GLU A 26 -0.34 -18.53 3.76
CA GLU A 26 -0.08 -19.95 3.56
C GLU A 26 -0.53 -20.43 2.17
N GLU A 27 -1.69 -19.99 1.69
CA GLU A 27 -2.17 -20.32 0.33
C GLU A 27 -1.29 -19.69 -0.74
N ALA A 28 -0.81 -18.46 -0.52
CA ALA A 28 0.10 -17.77 -1.42
C ALA A 28 1.45 -18.50 -1.56
N ASP A 29 1.99 -19.08 -0.47
CA ASP A 29 3.23 -19.86 -0.52
C ASP A 29 3.03 -21.22 -1.22
N ARG A 30 1.85 -21.86 -1.06
CA ARG A 30 1.51 -23.13 -1.73
C ARG A 30 1.50 -23.04 -3.26
N LEU A 31 1.25 -21.86 -3.84
CA LEU A 31 1.27 -21.66 -5.29
C LEU A 31 2.69 -21.75 -5.89
N GLY A 32 3.74 -21.62 -5.07
CA GLY A 32 5.12 -21.84 -5.50
C GLY A 32 5.65 -20.85 -6.56
N LEU A 33 5.00 -19.70 -6.71
CA LEU A 33 5.40 -18.65 -7.66
C LEU A 33 6.32 -17.64 -6.97
N ASP A 34 7.50 -17.40 -7.55
CA ASP A 34 8.52 -16.53 -6.95
C ASP A 34 8.03 -15.08 -6.77
N GLU A 35 7.22 -14.57 -7.71
CA GLU A 35 6.66 -13.22 -7.64
C GLU A 35 5.68 -13.08 -6.47
N ILE A 36 4.80 -14.07 -6.28
CA ILE A 36 3.83 -14.09 -5.17
C ILE A 36 4.55 -14.28 -3.85
N LYS A 37 5.57 -15.14 -3.80
CA LYS A 37 6.40 -15.35 -2.61
C LYS A 37 7.14 -14.08 -2.20
N SER A 38 7.71 -13.34 -3.16
CA SER A 38 8.35 -12.05 -2.88
C SER A 38 7.36 -11.03 -2.32
N PHE A 39 6.13 -11.00 -2.85
CA PHE A 39 5.06 -10.15 -2.32
C PHE A 39 4.64 -10.55 -0.90
N ALA A 40 4.38 -11.83 -0.66
CA ALA A 40 4.04 -12.37 0.65
C ALA A 40 5.13 -12.08 1.69
N ASN A 41 6.41 -12.21 1.33
CA ASN A 41 7.53 -11.83 2.19
C ASN A 41 7.57 -10.32 2.52
N GLY A 42 7.07 -9.47 1.62
CA GLY A 42 6.83 -8.06 1.90
C GLY A 42 5.77 -7.88 2.98
N LEU A 43 4.62 -8.53 2.81
CA LEU A 43 3.52 -8.48 3.78
C LEU A 43 3.93 -9.02 5.15
N CYS A 44 4.70 -10.12 5.21
CA CYS A 44 5.18 -10.69 6.47
C CYS A 44 6.07 -9.73 7.26
N ARG A 45 6.87 -8.89 6.59
CA ARG A 45 7.72 -7.89 7.26
C ARG A 45 6.91 -6.79 7.93
N ASP A 46 5.76 -6.44 7.35
CA ASP A 46 4.87 -5.38 7.81
C ASP A 46 3.52 -5.95 8.31
N LEU A 47 3.51 -7.21 8.78
CA LEU A 47 2.27 -7.98 9.01
C LEU A 47 1.27 -7.25 9.91
N GLU A 48 1.73 -6.71 11.03
CA GLU A 48 0.87 -5.95 11.93
C GLU A 48 0.28 -4.70 11.26
N ALA A 49 1.07 -3.98 10.47
CA ALA A 49 0.60 -2.80 9.76
C ALA A 49 -0.47 -3.17 8.73
N VAL A 50 -0.30 -4.28 8.01
CA VAL A 50 -1.28 -4.78 7.02
C VAL A 50 -2.57 -5.25 7.72
N LYS A 51 -2.45 -6.00 8.83
CA LYS A 51 -3.61 -6.40 9.63
C LYS A 51 -4.38 -5.21 10.17
N ASN A 52 -3.68 -4.20 10.70
CA ASN A 52 -4.29 -2.97 11.18
C ASN A 52 -4.95 -2.18 10.04
N ALA A 53 -4.33 -2.12 8.86
CA ALA A 53 -4.90 -1.47 7.68
C ALA A 53 -6.16 -2.17 7.18
N ALA A 54 -6.26 -3.49 7.31
CA ALA A 54 -7.48 -4.24 6.98
C ALA A 54 -8.57 -4.05 8.04
N SER A 55 -8.22 -4.07 9.33
CA SER A 55 -9.18 -4.06 10.45
C SER A 55 -9.76 -2.69 10.81
N HIS A 56 -9.03 -1.60 10.52
CA HIS A 56 -9.46 -0.24 10.88
C HIS A 56 -9.93 0.57 9.67
N ASP A 57 -10.82 1.54 9.91
CA ASP A 57 -11.29 2.47 8.88
C ASP A 57 -10.26 3.56 8.53
N TYR A 58 -9.16 3.64 9.29
CA TYR A 58 -8.09 4.62 9.05
C TYR A 58 -7.26 4.20 7.85
N ASN A 59 -7.09 5.12 6.90
CA ASN A 59 -6.26 4.92 5.73
C ASN A 59 -5.27 6.07 5.55
N ASN A 60 -4.17 5.78 4.86
CA ASN A 60 -3.14 6.76 4.56
C ASN A 60 -3.45 7.63 3.32
N GLY A 61 -4.66 7.51 2.74
CA GLY A 61 -5.00 8.07 1.44
C GLY A 61 -4.88 9.59 1.36
N LEU A 62 -5.25 10.31 2.43
CA LEU A 62 -5.13 11.77 2.50
C LEU A 62 -3.66 12.22 2.51
N ALA A 63 -2.82 11.52 3.29
CA ALA A 63 -1.40 11.81 3.38
C ALA A 63 -0.69 11.47 2.07
N GLU A 64 -1.00 10.32 1.46
CA GLU A 64 -0.48 9.91 0.15
C GLU A 64 -0.91 10.87 -0.95
N GLY A 65 -2.15 11.33 -0.94
CA GLY A 65 -2.63 12.37 -1.87
C GLY A 65 -1.81 13.65 -1.76
N SER A 66 -1.51 14.09 -0.54
CA SER A 66 -0.68 15.27 -0.28
C SER A 66 0.77 15.07 -0.76
N VAL A 67 1.36 13.90 -0.49
CA VAL A 67 2.70 13.53 -0.96
C VAL A 67 2.74 13.43 -2.49
N ASN A 68 1.70 12.89 -3.12
CA ASN A 68 1.60 12.79 -4.58
C ASN A 68 1.49 14.16 -5.23
N LYS A 69 0.68 15.08 -4.67
CA LYS A 69 0.63 16.48 -5.11
C LYS A 69 2.01 17.14 -5.01
N LEU A 70 2.71 16.94 -3.88
CA LEU A 70 4.06 17.47 -3.68
C LEU A 70 5.05 16.92 -4.72
N LYS A 71 5.06 15.61 -4.94
CA LYS A 71 5.90 14.95 -5.96
C LYS A 71 5.59 15.47 -7.37
N LEU A 72 4.33 15.71 -7.68
CA LEU A 72 3.89 16.27 -8.97
C LEU A 72 4.44 17.69 -9.18
N VAL A 73 4.32 18.57 -8.18
CA VAL A 73 4.85 19.94 -8.28
C VAL A 73 6.36 19.94 -8.51
N LYS A 74 7.11 19.13 -7.74
CA LYS A 74 8.55 18.96 -7.95
C LYS A 74 8.89 18.49 -9.37
N ARG A 75 8.11 17.54 -9.89
CA ARG A 75 8.30 17.00 -11.26
C ARG A 75 8.00 18.03 -12.34
N LYS A 76 6.90 18.79 -12.21
CA LYS A 76 6.56 19.90 -13.13
C LYS A 76 7.63 20.98 -13.16
N MET A 77 8.37 21.13 -12.07
CA MET A 77 9.47 22.08 -11.94
C MET A 77 10.85 21.48 -12.29
N TYR A 78 10.91 20.26 -12.84
CA TYR A 78 12.16 19.57 -13.18
C TYR A 78 13.13 19.47 -11.98
N GLY A 79 12.60 19.36 -10.76
CA GLY A 79 13.39 19.33 -9.52
C GLY A 79 13.96 20.68 -9.09
N ARG A 80 13.76 21.76 -9.85
CA ARG A 80 14.32 23.10 -9.58
C ARG A 80 13.45 23.93 -8.64
N CYS A 81 13.12 23.37 -7.49
CA CYS A 81 12.29 24.02 -6.46
C CYS A 81 13.01 24.01 -5.12
N SER A 82 13.35 25.19 -4.60
CA SER A 82 13.75 25.35 -3.20
C SER A 82 12.55 25.06 -2.29
N PHE A 83 12.81 24.86 -0.99
CA PHE A 83 11.74 24.67 -0.02
C PHE A 83 10.74 25.84 -0.03
N GLU A 84 11.23 27.08 -0.11
CA GLU A 84 10.39 28.28 -0.15
C GLU A 84 9.47 28.29 -1.39
N THR A 85 10.01 27.98 -2.57
CA THR A 85 9.20 27.94 -3.81
C THR A 85 8.18 26.82 -3.77
N LEU A 86 8.56 25.65 -3.25
CA LEU A 86 7.64 24.52 -3.09
C LEU A 86 6.50 24.86 -2.12
N ARG A 87 6.83 25.49 -0.99
CA ARG A 87 5.85 25.94 0.00
C ARG A 87 4.85 26.92 -0.62
N LYS A 88 5.33 27.93 -1.36
CA LYS A 88 4.48 28.89 -2.07
C LYS A 88 3.55 28.22 -3.09
N LYS A 89 3.98 27.15 -3.76
CA LYS A 89 3.16 26.41 -4.74
C LYS A 89 2.17 25.42 -4.11
N MET A 90 2.39 25.03 -2.85
CA MET A 90 1.59 24.01 -2.17
C MET A 90 0.51 24.62 -1.28
N LEU A 91 0.79 25.76 -0.64
CA LEU A 91 -0.04 26.36 0.42
C LEU A 91 -0.72 27.68 0.01
N LEU A 92 -0.31 28.31 -1.09
CA LEU A 92 -0.93 29.49 -1.69
C LEU A 92 -1.57 29.09 -3.02
#